data_AF-A0A653QUD3-F1
#
_entry.id   AF-A0A653QUD3-F1
#
_cell.length_a   1.000
_cell.length_b   1.000
_cell.length_c   1.000
_cell.angle_alpha   90.00
_cell.angle_beta   90.00
_cell.angle_gamma   90.00
#
_symmetry.space_group_name_H-M   'P 1'
#
loop_
_entity.id
_entity.type
_entity.pdbx_description
1 polymer ?
#
loop_
_entity_poly.entity_id
_entity_poly.type
_entity_poly.pdbx_seq_one_letter_code
_entity_poly.pdbx_strand_id
1 'polypeptide(L)'
;MALSSHPPVRRLLVTGLTAVGILAAVTACSGTGDDKPTPKPSASATAQADEQVFSNPPADIGKVRAGCKDGKAVVDQANKDVTVGDCASVEITAGNAVVHLGNVEELVVSGSINDIAAKQVGSVRVTTDGNRLTSDNEPKISDDGKDNVFRTR
;
A
#
# COMPACT_ATOMS: atom_id res chain seq x y z
N MET A 1 30.96 -48.48 -4.92
CA MET A 1 30.40 -47.62 -3.86
C MET A 1 29.00 -47.24 -4.27
N ALA A 2 28.03 -47.58 -3.42
CA ALA A 2 26.59 -47.26 -3.53
C ALA A 2 26.37 -45.74 -3.44
N LEU A 3 25.29 -45.13 -3.94
CA LEU A 3 23.87 -45.13 -3.52
C LEU A 3 23.18 -44.18 -4.55
N SER A 4 21.87 -44.12 -4.81
CA SER A 4 20.67 -44.87 -4.49
C SER A 4 19.59 -44.30 -5.43
N SER A 5 18.73 -45.17 -5.92
CA SER A 5 17.55 -44.92 -6.74
C SER A 5 16.45 -44.16 -5.99
N HIS A 6 15.80 -43.17 -6.62
CA HIS A 6 14.51 -42.62 -6.17
C HIS A 6 13.41 -42.87 -7.22
N PRO A 7 12.41 -43.71 -6.93
CA PRO A 7 11.19 -43.84 -7.73
C PRO A 7 10.12 -42.80 -7.31
N PRO A 8 8.98 -42.70 -8.05
CA PRO A 8 8.24 -41.45 -8.22
C PRO A 8 7.24 -41.16 -7.09
N VAL A 9 7.06 -39.87 -6.78
CA VAL A 9 6.05 -39.41 -5.82
C VAL A 9 4.67 -39.37 -6.50
N ARG A 10 3.92 -40.46 -6.38
CA ARG A 10 2.46 -40.47 -6.53
C ARG A 10 1.85 -39.77 -5.31
N ARG A 11 1.12 -38.66 -5.53
CA ARG A 11 0.18 -38.12 -4.52
C ARG A 11 -1.25 -38.36 -5.00
N LEU A 12 -1.90 -39.30 -4.34
CA LEU A 12 -3.34 -39.59 -4.41
C LEU A 12 -3.90 -39.48 -2.99
N LEU A 13 -5.20 -39.13 -2.92
CA LEU A 13 -6.11 -38.97 -1.77
C LEU A 13 -6.30 -37.50 -1.34
N VAL A 14 -7.38 -36.81 -1.76
CA VAL A 14 -8.83 -37.00 -1.51
C VAL A 14 -9.24 -36.59 -0.10
N THR A 15 -9.93 -35.45 -0.02
CA THR A 15 -10.85 -34.99 1.04
C THR A 15 -11.53 -33.77 0.40
N GLY A 16 -12.81 -33.74 0.02
CA GLY A 16 -14.00 -34.29 0.67
C GLY A 16 -14.69 -33.16 1.43
N LEU A 17 -15.38 -32.24 0.73
CA LEU A 17 -16.29 -31.28 1.38
C LEU A 17 -17.43 -30.88 0.41
N THR A 18 -18.52 -31.64 0.44
CA THR A 18 -19.83 -31.21 -0.03
C THR A 18 -20.77 -31.22 1.17
N ALA A 19 -21.19 -30.05 1.62
CA ALA A 19 -22.38 -29.89 2.46
C ALA A 19 -23.05 -28.55 2.14
N VAL A 20 -24.26 -28.67 1.61
CA VAL A 20 -25.24 -27.63 1.29
C VAL A 20 -25.80 -27.04 2.58
N GLY A 21 -26.01 -25.72 2.64
CA GLY A 21 -26.52 -25.03 3.83
C GLY A 21 -27.25 -23.72 3.54
N ILE A 22 -28.44 -23.83 2.95
CA ILE A 22 -29.71 -23.11 3.23
C ILE A 22 -29.67 -21.60 3.56
N LEU A 23 -30.23 -20.84 2.61
CA LEU A 23 -31.06 -19.62 2.71
C LEU A 23 -31.40 -19.05 4.11
N ALA A 24 -31.12 -17.76 4.30
CA ALA A 24 -31.84 -16.92 5.26
C ALA A 24 -32.03 -15.48 4.73
N ALA A 25 -33.29 -15.22 4.33
CA ALA A 25 -34.05 -13.98 4.40
C ALA A 25 -33.44 -12.67 3.85
N VAL A 26 -33.71 -12.37 2.58
CA VAL A 26 -33.91 -10.98 2.15
C VAL A 26 -35.34 -10.60 2.54
N THR A 27 -35.50 -9.87 3.64
CA THR A 27 -36.78 -9.23 3.95
C THR A 27 -37.00 -8.11 2.94
N ALA A 28 -37.67 -8.46 1.84
CA ALA A 28 -38.34 -7.53 0.95
C ALA A 28 -39.38 -6.75 1.78
N CYS A 29 -39.09 -5.48 2.05
CA CYS A 29 -40.08 -4.57 2.60
C CYS A 29 -40.99 -4.13 1.45
N SER A 30 -41.99 -4.96 1.14
CA SER A 30 -43.12 -4.58 0.30
C SER A 30 -44.02 -3.64 1.11
N GLY A 31 -43.74 -2.35 1.04
CA GLY A 31 -44.64 -1.30 1.50
C GLY A 31 -45.62 -0.96 0.38
N THR A 32 -46.84 -1.50 0.46
CA THR A 32 -47.99 -1.04 -0.35
C THR A 32 -48.40 0.35 0.14
N GLY A 33 -48.81 1.19 -0.81
CA GLY A 33 -48.80 2.65 -0.70
C GLY A 33 -49.72 3.29 0.32
N ASP A 34 -49.37 4.55 0.64
CA ASP A 34 -50.31 5.65 0.85
C ASP A 34 -49.56 6.97 0.53
N ASP A 35 -50.08 7.70 -0.46
CA ASP A 35 -49.64 9.03 -0.84
C ASP A 35 -49.77 10.01 0.33
N LYS A 36 -48.64 10.51 0.84
CA LYS A 36 -48.61 11.67 1.74
C LYS A 36 -47.51 12.64 1.27
N PRO A 37 -47.81 13.96 1.16
CA PRO A 37 -46.88 14.93 0.60
C PRO A 37 -45.59 15.00 1.41
N THR A 38 -44.49 15.01 0.65
CA THR A 38 -43.09 15.05 1.06
C THR A 38 -42.81 16.22 2.01
N PRO A 39 -42.29 15.99 3.22
CA PRO A 39 -41.55 17.03 3.91
C PRO A 39 -40.24 17.25 3.14
N LYS A 40 -40.07 18.47 2.60
CA LYS A 40 -38.79 18.96 2.08
C LYS A 40 -37.71 18.69 3.14
N PRO A 41 -36.57 18.04 2.81
CA PRO A 41 -35.48 17.96 3.76
C PRO A 41 -34.96 19.38 4.00
N SER A 42 -35.28 19.93 5.17
CA SER A 42 -34.63 21.12 5.69
C SER A 42 -33.24 20.70 6.14
N ALA A 43 -32.23 20.99 5.32
CA ALA A 43 -30.84 20.86 5.73
C ALA A 43 -30.59 21.85 6.88
N SER A 44 -30.56 21.35 8.11
CA SER A 44 -30.16 22.12 9.28
C SER A 44 -29.50 21.19 10.28
N ALA A 45 -28.18 21.08 10.13
CA ALA A 45 -27.20 21.08 11.22
C ALA A 45 -25.82 21.05 10.55
N THR A 46 -25.21 22.23 10.39
CA THR A 46 -23.76 22.37 10.28
C THR A 46 -23.16 21.69 11.50
N ALA A 47 -22.59 20.49 11.32
CA ALA A 47 -21.66 19.94 12.28
C ALA A 47 -20.49 20.93 12.37
N GLN A 48 -20.35 21.62 13.50
CA GLN A 48 -19.10 22.31 13.81
C GLN A 48 -18.03 21.21 13.85
N ALA A 49 -17.04 21.32 12.96
CA ALA A 49 -15.82 20.57 13.11
C ALA A 49 -15.24 20.96 14.47
N ASP A 50 -15.06 19.98 15.35
CA ASP A 50 -14.28 20.12 16.56
C ASP A 50 -12.88 20.59 16.10
N GLU A 51 -12.57 21.88 16.31
CA GLU A 51 -11.24 22.42 16.11
C GLU A 51 -10.35 21.84 17.21
N GLN A 52 -10.04 20.54 17.12
CA GLN A 52 -8.83 20.02 17.73
C GLN A 52 -7.70 20.65 16.92
N VAL A 53 -7.32 21.85 17.35
CA VAL A 53 -6.12 22.52 16.90
C VAL A 53 -4.98 21.58 17.27
N PHE A 54 -4.54 20.77 16.31
CA PHE A 54 -3.25 20.09 16.35
C PHE A 54 -2.19 21.19 16.35
N SER A 55 -1.94 21.77 17.53
CA SER A 55 -1.19 23.02 17.70
C SER A 55 0.32 22.82 17.67
N ASN A 56 0.81 21.64 17.32
CA ASN A 56 2.21 21.44 17.04
C ASN A 56 2.35 20.99 15.58
N PRO A 57 3.00 21.78 14.70
CA PRO A 57 3.53 21.19 13.48
C PRO A 57 4.34 19.95 13.87
N PRO A 58 4.25 18.85 13.10
CA PRO A 58 4.97 17.63 13.42
C PRO A 58 6.45 17.96 13.63
N ALA A 59 7.07 17.30 14.61
CA ALA A 59 8.48 17.48 14.93
C ALA A 59 9.33 17.53 13.66
N ASP A 60 10.27 18.48 13.57
CA ASP A 60 11.17 18.59 12.42
C ASP A 60 11.91 17.25 12.21
N ILE A 61 11.45 16.47 11.22
CA ILE A 61 12.10 15.22 10.86
C ILE A 61 13.43 15.55 10.21
N GLY A 62 14.51 14.91 10.69
CA GLY A 62 15.85 15.18 10.20
C GLY A 62 15.95 14.89 8.70
N LYS A 63 16.50 15.84 7.95
CA LYS A 63 16.68 15.73 6.49
C LYS A 63 18.04 15.14 6.16
N VAL A 64 18.07 14.17 5.27
CA VAL A 64 19.28 13.48 4.82
C VAL A 64 19.28 13.35 3.31
N ARG A 65 20.46 13.42 2.68
CA ARG A 65 20.66 13.07 1.28
C ARG A 65 21.41 11.76 1.20
N ALA A 66 20.81 10.74 0.61
CA ALA A 66 21.50 9.51 0.29
C ALA A 66 22.08 9.59 -1.13
N GLY A 67 23.33 9.14 -1.27
CA GLY A 67 24.03 9.18 -2.56
C GLY A 67 23.70 7.95 -3.40
N CYS A 68 23.52 8.15 -4.70
CA CYS A 68 23.54 7.06 -5.67
C CYS A 68 25.00 6.77 -6.07
N LYS A 69 25.52 5.61 -5.68
CA LYS A 69 26.88 5.16 -6.01
C LYS A 69 26.78 3.93 -6.88
N ASP A 70 27.50 3.91 -8.00
CA ASP A 70 27.50 2.80 -8.95
C ASP A 70 26.08 2.41 -9.42
N GLY A 71 25.20 3.42 -9.57
CA GLY A 71 23.81 3.24 -9.98
C GLY A 71 22.89 2.69 -8.87
N LYS A 72 23.36 2.57 -7.63
CA LYS A 72 22.60 2.05 -6.50
C LYS A 72 22.53 3.05 -5.34
N ALA A 73 21.38 3.13 -4.68
CA ALA A 73 21.20 3.83 -3.43
C ALA A 73 20.47 2.95 -2.42
N VAL A 74 20.85 3.04 -1.15
CA VAL A 74 20.17 2.37 -0.04
C VAL A 74 19.67 3.44 0.93
N VAL A 75 18.38 3.37 1.24
CA VAL A 75 17.71 4.23 2.23
C VAL A 75 17.39 3.38 3.46
N ASP A 76 18.24 3.48 4.47
CA ASP A 76 18.11 2.76 5.76
C ASP A 76 17.79 3.70 6.95
N GLN A 77 17.64 5.00 6.69
CA GLN A 77 17.44 6.01 7.72
C GLN A 77 15.95 6.14 8.11
N ALA A 78 15.54 5.39 9.14
CA ALA A 78 14.18 5.44 9.69
C ALA A 78 13.85 6.79 10.36
N ASN A 79 12.59 7.21 10.32
CA ASN A 79 12.11 8.48 10.90
C ASN A 79 12.85 9.72 10.38
N LYS A 80 13.18 9.70 9.08
CA LYS A 80 13.87 10.79 8.38
C LYS A 80 13.14 11.17 7.09
N ASP A 81 13.43 12.38 6.65
CA ASP A 81 13.14 12.87 5.30
C ASP A 81 14.41 12.64 4.46
N VAL A 82 14.36 11.69 3.53
CA VAL A 82 15.51 11.26 2.73
C VAL A 82 15.30 11.64 1.28
N THR A 83 16.27 12.35 0.72
CA THR A 83 16.30 12.66 -0.73
C THR A 83 17.37 11.84 -1.44
N VAL A 84 16.98 11.20 -2.54
CA VAL A 84 17.85 10.53 -3.50
C VAL A 84 17.66 11.19 -4.86
N GLY A 85 18.76 11.48 -5.56
CA GLY A 85 18.71 11.96 -6.95
C GLY A 85 18.29 10.86 -7.93
N ASP A 86 18.57 11.08 -9.21
CA ASP A 86 18.38 10.04 -10.23
C ASP A 86 19.33 8.87 -9.95
N CYS A 87 18.80 7.65 -10.02
CA CYS A 87 19.54 6.44 -9.66
C CYS A 87 18.95 5.22 -10.37
N ALA A 88 19.78 4.32 -10.91
CA ALA A 88 19.24 3.15 -11.60
C ALA A 88 18.43 2.26 -10.65
N SER A 89 18.91 2.02 -9.44
CA SER A 89 18.29 1.13 -8.47
C SER A 89 18.29 1.74 -7.07
N VAL A 90 17.14 1.75 -6.41
CA VAL A 90 16.98 2.23 -5.03
C VAL A 90 16.37 1.13 -4.17
N GLU A 91 17.00 0.83 -3.04
CA GLU A 91 16.47 -0.07 -2.02
C GLU A 91 16.09 0.73 -0.77
N ILE A 92 14.84 0.61 -0.32
CA ILE A 92 14.32 1.23 0.89
C ILE A 92 14.11 0.14 1.93
N THR A 93 15.03 0.10 2.91
CA THR A 93 14.95 -0.78 4.08
C THR A 93 14.47 -0.02 5.33
N ALA A 94 14.45 1.31 5.28
CA ALA A 94 13.96 2.18 6.34
C ALA A 94 12.46 1.98 6.61
N GLY A 95 12.04 2.25 7.84
CA GLY A 95 10.63 2.34 8.22
C GLY A 95 10.26 3.73 8.70
N ASN A 96 9.00 4.12 8.51
CA ASN A 96 8.48 5.44 8.87
C ASN A 96 9.33 6.59 8.30
N ALA A 97 9.72 6.48 7.02
CA ALA A 97 10.48 7.50 6.32
C ALA A 97 9.63 8.23 5.27
N VAL A 98 9.96 9.50 5.04
CA VAL A 98 9.53 10.26 3.87
C VAL A 98 10.67 10.21 2.86
N VAL A 99 10.43 9.70 1.67
CA VAL A 99 11.48 9.46 0.68
C VAL A 99 11.17 10.19 -0.62
N HIS A 100 12.09 11.06 -1.03
CA HIS A 100 12.02 11.80 -2.28
C HIS A 100 13.02 11.22 -3.29
N LEU A 101 12.52 10.72 -4.42
CA LEU A 101 13.30 10.07 -5.46
C LEU A 101 13.29 10.90 -6.75
N GLY A 102 14.41 10.90 -7.47
CA GLY A 102 14.49 11.36 -8.85
C GLY A 102 13.87 10.35 -9.82
N ASN A 103 14.53 10.17 -10.96
CA ASN A 103 14.23 9.08 -11.90
C ASN A 103 14.88 7.78 -11.41
N VAL A 104 14.09 6.71 -11.31
CA VAL A 104 14.53 5.39 -10.83
C VAL A 104 14.07 4.28 -11.78
N GLU A 105 14.96 3.37 -12.16
CA GLU A 105 14.56 2.23 -13.02
C GLU A 105 13.95 1.10 -12.19
N GLU A 106 14.57 0.80 -11.05
CA GLU A 106 14.14 -0.25 -10.12
C GLU A 106 14.03 0.29 -8.68
N LEU A 107 12.85 0.19 -8.10
CA LEU A 107 12.58 0.51 -6.70
C LEU A 107 12.21 -0.77 -5.94
N VAL A 108 13.00 -1.10 -4.91
CA VAL A 108 12.71 -2.21 -3.98
C VAL A 108 12.39 -1.64 -2.60
N VAL A 109 11.26 -2.03 -2.03
CA VAL A 109 10.78 -1.56 -0.73
C VAL A 109 10.59 -2.76 0.20
N SER A 110 11.52 -2.90 1.14
CA SER A 110 11.55 -3.96 2.16
C SER A 110 11.32 -3.43 3.57
N GLY A 111 11.32 -2.11 3.77
CA GLY A 111 10.83 -1.46 4.99
C GLY A 111 9.38 -1.00 4.88
N SER A 112 8.75 -0.68 6.01
CA SER A 112 7.29 -0.46 6.13
C SER A 112 6.91 0.96 6.49
N ILE A 113 5.67 1.35 6.16
CA ILE A 113 5.08 2.66 6.52
C ILE A 113 5.92 3.82 5.97
N ASN A 114 6.33 3.73 4.70
CA ASN A 114 7.07 4.80 4.03
C ASN A 114 6.13 5.62 3.12
N ASP A 115 6.32 6.94 3.06
CA ASP A 115 5.72 7.80 2.04
C ASP A 115 6.78 8.18 1.00
N ILE A 116 6.61 7.68 -0.21
CA ILE A 116 7.60 7.73 -1.29
C ILE A 116 7.04 8.61 -2.40
N ALA A 117 7.76 9.69 -2.72
CA ALA A 117 7.46 10.57 -3.84
C ALA A 117 8.60 10.50 -4.87
N ALA A 118 8.30 9.99 -6.07
CA ALA A 118 9.27 9.83 -7.15
C ALA A 118 8.90 10.69 -8.36
N LYS A 119 9.89 11.07 -9.17
CA LYS A 119 9.62 11.64 -10.50
C LYS A 119 9.16 10.53 -11.44
N GLN A 120 10.07 9.64 -11.79
CA GLN A 120 9.78 8.47 -12.62
C GLN A 120 10.24 7.20 -11.96
N VAL A 121 9.46 6.13 -12.11
CA VAL A 121 9.82 4.78 -11.68
C VAL A 121 9.53 3.78 -12.79
N GLY A 122 10.52 2.95 -13.16
CA GLY A 122 10.33 1.88 -14.13
C GLY A 122 9.55 0.70 -13.53
N SER A 123 10.08 0.13 -12.44
CA SER A 123 9.47 -0.98 -11.72
C SER A 123 9.56 -0.81 -10.22
N VAL A 124 8.57 -1.35 -9.52
CA VAL A 124 8.42 -1.29 -8.07
C VAL A 124 8.17 -2.69 -7.55
N ARG A 125 8.95 -3.10 -6.54
CA ARG A 125 8.70 -4.29 -5.75
C ARG A 125 8.53 -3.92 -4.29
N VAL A 126 7.39 -4.26 -3.70
CA VAL A 126 7.10 -4.04 -2.28
C VAL A 126 6.87 -5.38 -1.59
N THR A 127 7.57 -5.62 -0.49
CA THR A 127 7.45 -6.88 0.28
C THR A 127 6.88 -6.70 1.69
N THR A 128 6.49 -5.47 2.05
CA THR A 128 5.93 -5.16 3.38
C THR A 128 4.76 -4.18 3.28
N ASP A 129 4.21 -3.79 4.42
CA ASP A 129 2.89 -3.17 4.50
C ASP A 129 2.94 -1.65 4.68
N GLY A 130 1.82 -0.99 4.37
CA GLY A 130 1.54 0.41 4.71
C GLY A 130 2.39 1.43 3.95
N ASN A 131 3.03 1.04 2.85
CA ASN A 131 3.83 1.93 2.02
C ASN A 131 2.93 2.70 1.05
N ARG A 132 3.24 3.98 0.86
CA ARG A 132 2.59 4.84 -0.12
C ARG A 132 3.62 5.27 -1.16
N LEU A 133 3.34 5.02 -2.44
CA LEU A 133 4.13 5.51 -3.55
C LEU A 133 3.30 6.48 -4.41
N THR A 134 3.87 7.66 -4.66
CA THR A 134 3.38 8.64 -5.62
C THR A 134 4.45 8.91 -6.68
N SER A 135 4.11 8.75 -7.96
CA SER A 135 5.02 8.97 -9.09
C SER A 135 4.38 9.81 -10.20
N ASP A 136 5.18 10.42 -11.08
CA ASP A 136 4.69 11.20 -12.23
C ASP A 136 4.44 10.31 -13.48
N ASN A 137 4.70 9.01 -13.37
CA ASN A 137 4.36 7.99 -14.36
C ASN A 137 3.71 6.77 -13.67
N GLU A 138 3.12 5.88 -14.47
CA GLU A 138 2.62 4.58 -14.02
C GLU A 138 3.74 3.52 -14.09
N PRO A 139 4.26 3.02 -12.95
CA PRO A 139 5.30 2.00 -12.91
C PRO A 139 4.74 0.58 -13.01
N LYS A 140 5.59 -0.40 -13.36
CA LYS A 140 5.26 -1.82 -13.19
C LYS A 140 5.35 -2.19 -11.71
N ILE A 141 4.23 -2.59 -11.10
CA ILE A 141 4.16 -2.90 -9.66
C ILE A 141 4.10 -4.42 -9.41
N SER A 142 4.90 -4.88 -8.45
CA SER A 142 4.79 -6.17 -7.77
C SER A 142 4.66 -5.91 -6.28
N ASP A 143 3.51 -6.23 -5.72
CA ASP A 143 3.20 -5.97 -4.30
C ASP A 143 2.84 -7.28 -3.61
N ASP A 144 3.69 -7.69 -2.66
CA ASP A 144 3.50 -8.85 -1.80
C ASP A 144 3.03 -8.45 -0.38
N GLY A 145 2.77 -7.16 -0.14
CA GLY A 145 2.33 -6.60 1.14
C GLY A 145 0.84 -6.26 1.20
N LYS A 146 0.44 -5.59 2.28
CA LYS A 146 -0.93 -5.15 2.57
C LYS A 146 -0.98 -3.65 2.81
N ASP A 147 -2.16 -3.06 2.56
CA ASP A 147 -2.45 -1.65 2.81
C ASP A 147 -1.47 -0.68 2.11
N ASN A 148 -0.81 -1.14 1.05
CA ASN A 148 0.03 -0.31 0.19
C ASN A 148 -0.83 0.50 -0.77
N VAL A 149 -0.39 1.72 -1.08
CA VAL A 149 -1.13 2.65 -1.95
C VAL A 149 -0.20 3.17 -3.03
N PHE A 150 -0.58 2.96 -4.28
CA PHE A 150 0.16 3.43 -5.46
C PHE A 150 -0.67 4.47 -6.22
N ARG A 151 -0.09 5.63 -6.50
CA ARG A 151 -0.77 6.73 -7.20
C ARG A 151 0.13 7.39 -8.24
N THR A 152 -0.44 7.64 -9.41
CA THR A 152 0.16 8.50 -10.44
C THR A 152 -0.39 9.93 -10.28
N ARG A 153 0.47 10.94 -10.46
CA ARG A 153 0.09 12.37 -10.45
C ARG A 153 -0.25 12.89 -11.84
#